data_AF-A0A086SUC0-F1
#
_entry.id   AF-A0A086SUC0-F1
#
_cell.length_a   1.000
_cell.length_b   1.000
_cell.length_c   1.000
_cell.angle_alpha   90.00
_cell.angle_beta   90.00
_cell.angle_gamma   90.00
#
_symmetry.space_group_name_H-M   'P 1'
#
loop_
_entity.id
_entity.type
_entity.pdbx_description
1 polymer ?
#
loop_
_entity_poly.entity_id
_entity_poly.type
_entity_poly.pdbx_seq_one_letter_code
_entity_poly.pdbx_strand_id
1 'polypeptide(L)'
;MASRTVIPRFLLPLQSPLWRGFSLPPTQNLALRFSTSSNSRAAAGGGGAGGSGKPIVLEKPLKFNPPSHGSRLKKNTLPKHYGPSLTADEVAAQRQKSYPGMMAPEGTWAHFFWHSRMLHVCITMGTLLSIGIFTFFMNYAVNSPFKDLVPPISDLWRHPLEFAAAWKYVIVEHEKDKALKAYEHRIAHQNDIAKRRYYMKMHGIETKNPITTVFGRGEEPSVEELEAEALGREPPVKKEEDKPKERKKLFGIF
;
A
#
# COMPACT_ATOMS: atom_id res chain seq x y z
N MET A 1 -33.21 24.26 -20.66
CA MET A 1 -33.63 22.90 -21.08
C MET A 1 -32.42 21.97 -20.94
N ALA A 2 -32.30 21.22 -19.85
CA ALA A 2 -31.18 20.29 -19.65
C ALA A 2 -31.58 18.90 -20.19
N SER A 3 -30.85 18.40 -21.17
CA SER A 3 -31.07 17.07 -21.76
C SER A 3 -30.65 15.98 -20.77
N ARG A 4 -31.54 14.99 -20.57
CA ARG A 4 -31.25 13.77 -19.81
C ARG A 4 -30.64 12.74 -20.76
N THR A 5 -29.41 12.31 -20.50
CA THR A 5 -28.79 11.20 -21.22
C THR A 5 -28.65 9.99 -20.27
N VAL A 6 -29.14 8.83 -20.71
CA VAL A 6 -28.98 7.56 -20.01
C VAL A 6 -27.70 6.91 -20.53
N ILE A 7 -26.65 6.87 -19.71
CA ILE A 7 -25.34 6.33 -20.12
C ILE A 7 -25.34 4.81 -19.88
N PRO A 8 -25.06 3.98 -20.90
CA PRO A 8 -24.98 2.54 -20.74
C PRO A 8 -23.72 2.13 -19.95
N ARG A 9 -23.85 1.06 -19.17
CA ARG A 9 -22.94 0.66 -18.08
C ARG A 9 -21.50 0.34 -18.52
N PHE A 10 -21.27 0.03 -19.79
CA PHE A 10 -19.94 -0.29 -20.34
C PHE A 10 -19.04 0.93 -20.56
N LEU A 11 -19.59 2.14 -20.54
CA LEU A 11 -18.83 3.39 -20.61
C LEU A 11 -18.41 3.91 -19.23
N LEU A 12 -18.87 3.25 -18.15
CA LEU A 12 -18.43 3.57 -16.80
C LEU A 12 -17.14 2.80 -16.49
N PRO A 13 -16.13 3.44 -15.88
CA PRO A 13 -14.91 2.74 -15.48
C PRO A 13 -15.28 1.58 -14.56
N LEU A 14 -14.94 0.37 -14.99
CA LEU A 14 -15.07 -0.85 -14.21
C LEU A 14 -14.36 -0.63 -12.86
N GLN A 15 -15.12 -0.57 -11.77
CA GLN A 15 -14.61 -0.26 -10.44
C GLN A 15 -13.51 -1.25 -10.06
N SER A 16 -12.38 -0.72 -9.59
CA SER A 16 -11.23 -1.51 -9.17
C SER A 16 -11.59 -2.44 -8.00
N PRO A 17 -10.88 -3.58 -7.83
CA PRO A 17 -11.22 -4.63 -6.87
C PRO A 17 -11.34 -4.17 -5.40
N LEU A 18 -10.85 -2.97 -5.06
CA LEU A 18 -10.85 -2.41 -3.72
C LEU A 18 -12.21 -1.82 -3.29
N TRP A 19 -13.17 -1.65 -4.20
CA TRP A 19 -14.49 -1.02 -3.92
C TRP A 19 -15.68 -1.99 -3.91
N ARG A 20 -15.43 -3.31 -3.82
CA ARG A 20 -16.47 -4.37 -3.95
C ARG A 20 -17.48 -4.46 -2.78
N GLY A 21 -17.40 -3.58 -1.79
CA GLY A 21 -18.24 -3.63 -0.58
C GLY A 21 -19.59 -2.91 -0.68
N PHE A 22 -19.82 -2.06 -1.68
CA PHE A 22 -21.10 -1.36 -1.87
C PHE A 22 -21.92 -2.03 -2.98
N SER A 23 -22.78 -2.98 -2.61
CA SER A 23 -23.71 -3.61 -3.55
C SER A 23 -24.90 -2.68 -3.80
N LEU A 24 -24.91 -2.00 -4.95
CA LEU A 24 -26.08 -1.27 -5.44
C LEU A 24 -27.01 -2.27 -6.15
N PRO A 25 -28.31 -2.33 -5.79
CA PRO A 25 -29.25 -3.27 -6.41
C PRO A 25 -29.40 -3.02 -7.93
N PRO A 26 -29.61 -4.08 -8.73
CA PRO A 26 -29.46 -4.06 -10.19
C PRO A 26 -30.52 -3.25 -10.97
N THR A 27 -31.47 -2.58 -10.32
CA THR A 27 -32.67 -2.04 -10.96
C THR A 27 -32.76 -0.51 -11.04
N GLN A 28 -31.71 0.24 -10.67
CA GLN A 28 -31.77 1.70 -10.68
C GLN A 28 -30.88 2.32 -11.76
N ASN A 29 -31.53 2.88 -12.78
CA ASN A 29 -30.92 3.85 -13.70
C ASN A 29 -30.54 5.10 -12.89
N LEU A 30 -29.25 5.28 -12.61
CA LEU A 30 -28.76 6.44 -11.86
C LEU A 30 -28.83 7.70 -12.74
N ALA A 31 -29.80 8.56 -12.45
CA ALA A 31 -29.94 9.86 -13.09
C ALA A 31 -28.94 10.86 -12.45
N LEU A 32 -27.80 11.06 -13.11
CA LEU A 32 -26.85 12.09 -12.70
C LEU A 32 -27.30 13.45 -13.26
N ARG A 33 -27.49 14.43 -12.37
CA ARG A 33 -27.60 15.85 -12.75
C ARG A 33 -26.20 16.44 -12.76
N PHE A 34 -25.69 16.81 -13.93
CA PHE A 34 -24.46 17.59 -14.02
C PHE A 34 -24.75 19.01 -13.51
N SER A 35 -24.36 19.30 -12.27
CA SER A 35 -24.26 20.68 -11.80
C SER A 35 -22.96 21.26 -12.34
N THR A 36 -23.05 21.99 -13.45
CA THR A 36 -22.00 22.89 -13.91
C THR A 36 -21.72 23.92 -12.82
N SER A 37 -20.57 23.79 -12.16
CA SER A 37 -20.05 24.78 -11.23
C SER A 37 -19.43 25.94 -12.03
N SER A 38 -20.24 26.92 -12.42
CA SER A 38 -19.72 28.24 -12.79
C SER A 38 -19.45 29.01 -11.51
N ASN A 39 -18.21 28.91 -11.03
CA ASN A 39 -17.71 29.70 -9.91
C ASN A 39 -17.26 31.07 -10.46
N SER A 40 -18.12 32.08 -10.37
CA SER A 40 -17.72 33.48 -10.53
C SER A 40 -18.40 34.35 -9.48
N ARG A 41 -17.65 34.52 -8.38
CA ARG A 41 -17.34 35.80 -7.71
C ARG A 41 -18.47 36.82 -7.48
N ALA A 42 -18.47 37.26 -6.22
CA ALA A 42 -18.63 38.64 -5.74
C ALA A 42 -19.94 38.95 -5.00
N ALA A 43 -19.77 39.03 -3.67
CA ALA A 43 -20.15 40.15 -2.83
C ALA A 43 -21.60 40.64 -2.91
N ALA A 44 -22.32 40.33 -1.82
CA ALA A 44 -23.44 41.12 -1.35
C ALA A 44 -23.00 42.56 -1.06
N GLY A 45 -23.80 43.54 -1.52
CA GLY A 45 -23.70 44.92 -1.08
C GLY A 45 -24.54 45.88 -1.93
N GLY A 46 -25.64 46.36 -1.36
CA GLY A 46 -26.28 47.62 -1.77
C GLY A 46 -27.46 47.48 -2.73
N GLY A 47 -28.68 47.62 -2.20
CA GLY A 47 -29.92 47.69 -2.97
C GLY A 47 -30.13 49.06 -3.64
N GLY A 48 -30.83 49.02 -4.78
CA GLY A 48 -31.34 50.19 -5.49
C GLY A 48 -32.49 49.82 -6.41
N ALA A 49 -33.69 50.29 -6.02
CA ALA A 49 -34.87 50.67 -6.82
C ALA A 49 -35.41 49.78 -7.97
N GLY A 50 -36.71 49.49 -7.88
CA GLY A 50 -37.65 49.76 -8.97
C GLY A 50 -38.23 48.57 -9.75
N GLY A 51 -39.52 48.30 -9.55
CA GLY A 51 -40.42 47.96 -10.66
C GLY A 51 -40.92 46.51 -10.79
N SER A 52 -42.25 46.38 -10.67
CA SER A 52 -43.15 45.40 -11.29
C SER A 52 -43.36 43.99 -10.66
N GLY A 53 -44.58 43.80 -10.14
CA GLY A 53 -45.44 42.68 -10.57
C GLY A 53 -45.35 41.32 -9.87
N LYS A 54 -44.90 41.22 -8.62
CA LYS A 54 -44.93 39.93 -7.89
C LYS A 54 -45.93 40.01 -6.72
N PRO A 55 -46.81 39.00 -6.52
CA PRO A 55 -47.70 38.99 -5.37
C PRO A 55 -46.85 39.06 -4.09
N ILE A 56 -47.24 39.93 -3.15
CA ILE A 56 -46.64 39.99 -1.80
C ILE A 56 -46.87 38.62 -1.17
N VAL A 57 -45.87 37.75 -1.26
CA VAL A 57 -45.81 36.50 -0.53
C VAL A 57 -45.17 36.86 0.81
N LEU A 58 -45.96 36.77 1.87
CA LEU A 58 -45.49 36.94 3.23
C LEU A 58 -44.32 35.97 3.46
N GLU A 59 -43.15 36.49 3.76
CA GLU A 59 -41.97 35.68 4.04
C GLU A 59 -42.32 34.74 5.20
N LYS A 60 -42.20 33.43 4.98
CA LYS A 60 -42.43 32.46 6.05
C LYS A 60 -41.52 32.86 7.21
N PRO A 61 -42.05 33.00 8.45
CA PRO A 61 -41.24 33.41 9.58
C PRO A 61 -40.04 32.46 9.68
N LEU A 62 -38.86 33.02 9.92
CA LEU A 62 -37.62 32.27 10.08
C LEU A 62 -37.90 31.10 11.01
N LYS A 63 -37.77 29.87 10.48
CA LYS A 63 -37.97 28.66 11.26
C LYS A 63 -37.06 28.77 12.48
N PHE A 64 -37.66 28.76 13.67
CA PHE A 64 -36.93 28.80 14.94
C PHE A 64 -35.96 27.62 14.96
N ASN A 65 -34.69 27.92 14.71
CA ASN A 65 -33.60 26.98 14.89
C ASN A 65 -33.14 27.20 16.33
N PRO A 66 -33.53 26.33 17.28
CA PRO A 66 -33.02 26.45 18.64
C PRO A 66 -31.50 26.47 18.57
N PRO A 67 -30.83 27.23 19.47
CA PRO A 67 -29.38 27.29 19.49
C PRO A 67 -28.85 25.85 19.52
N SER A 68 -28.21 25.43 18.43
CA SER A 68 -27.58 24.12 18.35
C SER A 68 -26.60 24.07 19.50
N HIS A 69 -26.82 23.18 20.46
CA HIS A 69 -25.86 22.97 21.54
C HIS A 69 -24.49 22.73 20.88
N GLY A 70 -23.54 23.62 21.15
CA GLY A 70 -22.22 23.53 20.56
C GLY A 70 -21.61 22.17 20.91
N SER A 71 -21.02 21.49 19.94
CA SER A 71 -20.38 20.17 20.14
C SER A 71 -19.26 20.20 21.19
N ARG A 72 -18.79 21.39 21.55
CA ARG A 72 -17.79 21.62 22.58
C ARG A 72 -18.46 22.09 23.85
N LEU A 73 -18.36 21.28 24.91
CA LEU A 73 -18.66 21.75 26.27
C LEU A 73 -17.82 22.98 26.60
N LYS A 74 -18.43 23.97 27.26
CA LYS A 74 -17.71 25.17 27.70
C LYS A 74 -16.60 24.74 28.67
N LYS A 75 -15.35 25.05 28.34
CA LYS A 75 -14.21 24.86 29.24
C LYS A 75 -14.55 25.59 30.54
N ASN A 76 -14.54 24.88 31.68
CA ASN A 76 -14.95 25.33 33.02
C ASN A 76 -16.43 25.16 33.41
N THR A 77 -17.23 24.39 32.66
CA THR A 77 -18.60 23.97 33.07
C THR A 77 -18.65 22.52 33.57
N LEU A 78 -17.63 22.10 34.33
CA LEU A 78 -17.77 20.87 35.10
C LEU A 78 -18.86 21.08 36.16
N PRO A 79 -19.69 20.06 36.44
CA PRO A 79 -20.67 20.13 37.52
C PRO A 79 -19.98 20.54 38.81
N LYS A 80 -20.37 21.70 39.36
CA LYS A 80 -19.83 22.16 40.63
C LYS A 80 -20.36 21.22 41.71
N HIS A 81 -19.46 20.47 42.33
CA HIS A 81 -19.80 19.68 43.50
C HIS A 81 -20.11 20.65 44.65
N TYR A 82 -21.38 20.76 45.03
CA TYR A 82 -21.83 21.60 46.13
C TYR A 82 -21.57 20.87 47.45
N GLY A 83 -20.30 20.85 47.87
CA GLY A 83 -19.85 20.25 49.12
C GLY A 83 -18.41 20.64 49.42
N PRO A 84 -17.92 20.34 50.64
CA PRO A 84 -16.50 20.48 50.96
C PRO A 84 -15.63 19.77 49.92
N SER A 85 -14.45 20.32 49.62
CA SER A 85 -13.49 19.64 48.76
C SER A 85 -13.06 18.33 49.42
N LEU A 86 -13.11 17.22 48.67
CA LEU A 86 -12.67 15.92 49.15
C LEU A 86 -11.21 15.99 49.64
N THR A 87 -10.96 15.42 50.80
CA THR A 87 -9.59 15.26 51.30
C THR A 87 -8.82 14.26 50.43
N ALA A 88 -7.49 14.33 50.44
CA ALA A 88 -6.66 13.43 49.62
C ALA A 88 -6.94 11.95 49.93
N ASP A 89 -7.19 11.64 51.21
CA ASP A 89 -7.48 10.29 51.69
C ASP A 89 -8.85 9.79 51.22
N GLU A 90 -9.86 10.67 51.22
CA GLU A 90 -11.19 10.35 50.69
C GLU A 90 -11.16 10.08 49.18
N VAL A 91 -10.38 10.85 48.42
CA VAL A 91 -10.19 10.62 46.98
C VAL A 91 -9.53 9.26 46.74
N ALA A 92 -8.50 8.91 47.52
CA ALA A 92 -7.83 7.61 47.42
C ALA A 92 -8.79 6.46 47.76
N ALA A 93 -9.60 6.60 48.82
CA ALA A 93 -10.61 5.62 49.20
C ALA A 93 -11.71 5.46 48.14
N GLN A 94 -12.09 6.55 47.46
CA GLN A 94 -13.09 6.52 46.40
C GLN A 94 -12.59 5.76 45.15
N ARG A 95 -11.30 5.84 44.83
CA ARG A 95 -10.69 5.11 43.70
C ARG A 95 -10.62 3.59 43.92
N GLN A 96 -10.51 3.16 45.17
CA GLN A 96 -10.49 1.74 45.53
C GLN A 96 -11.89 1.14 45.67
N LYS A 97 -12.94 1.97 45.71
CA LYS A 97 -14.31 1.53 45.93
C LYS A 97 -14.90 0.92 44.66
N SER A 98 -15.32 -0.34 44.74
CA SER A 98 -15.99 -1.04 43.65
C SER A 98 -17.48 -0.72 43.64
N TYR A 99 -18.01 -0.24 42.50
CA TYR A 99 -19.43 -0.03 42.29
C TYR A 99 -19.93 -0.86 41.10
N PRO A 100 -21.16 -1.40 41.16
CA PRO A 100 -21.74 -2.13 40.03
C PRO A 100 -21.77 -1.28 38.76
N GLY A 101 -21.33 -1.84 37.63
CA GLY A 101 -21.33 -1.16 36.33
C GLY A 101 -20.19 -0.14 36.11
N MET A 102 -19.30 0.05 37.09
CA MET A 102 -18.07 0.82 36.92
C MET A 102 -16.89 -0.09 36.53
N MET A 103 -15.83 0.51 36.00
CA MET A 103 -14.57 -0.20 35.76
C MET A 103 -13.99 -0.74 37.07
N ALA A 104 -13.16 -1.78 36.97
CA ALA A 104 -12.52 -2.36 38.14
C ALA A 104 -11.67 -1.30 38.88
N PRO A 105 -11.71 -1.26 40.24
CA PRO A 105 -10.99 -0.24 41.00
C PRO A 105 -9.47 -0.42 40.93
N GLU A 106 -8.76 0.69 41.16
CA GLU A 106 -7.29 0.72 41.16
C GLU A 106 -6.72 -0.33 42.14
N GLY A 107 -5.64 -1.00 41.75
CA GLY A 107 -5.01 -2.07 42.55
C GLY A 107 -5.59 -3.47 42.36
N THR A 108 -6.70 -3.62 41.61
CA THR A 108 -7.20 -4.95 41.23
C THR A 108 -6.50 -5.51 39.99
N TRP A 109 -6.43 -6.84 39.86
CA TRP A 109 -5.87 -7.49 38.67
C TRP A 109 -6.62 -7.10 37.39
N ALA A 110 -7.95 -6.98 37.47
CA ALA A 110 -8.76 -6.53 36.35
C ALA A 110 -8.38 -5.10 35.93
N HIS A 111 -8.22 -4.18 36.88
CA HIS A 111 -7.76 -2.82 36.56
C HIS A 111 -6.38 -2.83 35.90
N PHE A 112 -5.44 -3.63 36.41
CA PHE A 112 -4.13 -3.82 35.79
C PHE A 112 -4.23 -4.33 34.36
N PHE A 113 -5.02 -5.38 34.12
CA PHE A 113 -5.19 -5.98 32.80
C PHE A 113 -5.72 -4.95 31.80
N TRP A 114 -6.79 -4.23 32.15
CA TRP A 114 -7.43 -3.23 31.28
C TRP A 114 -6.58 -1.97 31.04
N HIS A 115 -5.79 -1.52 32.01
CA HIS A 115 -5.03 -0.27 31.90
C HIS A 115 -3.57 -0.45 31.49
N SER A 116 -3.04 -1.68 31.49
CA SER A 116 -1.67 -1.95 31.11
C SER A 116 -1.48 -1.83 29.60
N ARG A 117 -0.99 -0.67 29.14
CA ARG A 117 -0.70 -0.43 27.71
C ARG A 117 0.33 -1.41 27.16
N MET A 118 1.34 -1.74 27.96
CA MET A 118 2.41 -2.65 27.54
C MET A 118 1.86 -4.06 27.31
N LEU A 119 0.98 -4.55 28.18
CA LEU A 119 0.33 -5.85 27.99
C LEU A 119 -0.48 -5.88 26.69
N HIS A 120 -1.30 -4.86 26.43
CA HIS A 120 -2.08 -4.79 25.19
C HIS A 120 -1.21 -4.70 23.95
N VAL A 121 -0.11 -3.94 24.00
CA VAL A 121 0.85 -3.85 22.90
C VAL A 121 1.55 -5.20 22.68
N CYS A 122 1.95 -5.89 23.74
CA CYS A 122 2.56 -7.22 23.63
C CYS A 122 1.59 -8.26 23.05
N ILE A 123 0.32 -8.25 23.47
CA ILE A 123 -0.70 -9.16 22.94
C ILE A 123 -1.00 -8.83 21.48
N THR A 124 -1.25 -7.56 21.14
CA THR A 124 -1.57 -7.16 19.77
C THR A 124 -0.37 -7.39 18.84
N MET A 125 0.82 -6.94 19.20
CA MET A 125 2.02 -7.17 18.40
C MET A 125 2.38 -8.66 18.32
N GLY A 126 2.24 -9.40 19.43
CA GLY A 126 2.51 -10.84 19.46
C GLY A 126 1.51 -11.66 18.64
N THR A 127 0.23 -11.29 18.65
CA THR A 127 -0.79 -11.93 17.80
C THR A 127 -0.55 -11.62 16.32
N LEU A 128 -0.23 -10.37 15.96
CA LEU A 128 0.13 -10.03 14.58
C LEU A 128 1.39 -10.78 14.12
N LEU A 129 2.42 -10.83 14.96
CA LEU A 129 3.67 -11.53 14.66
C LEU A 129 3.44 -13.04 14.48
N SER A 130 2.70 -13.67 15.39
CA SER A 130 2.41 -15.12 15.31
C SER A 130 1.56 -15.47 14.10
N ILE A 131 0.53 -14.68 13.77
CA ILE A 131 -0.24 -14.88 12.54
C ILE A 131 0.62 -14.65 11.29
N GLY A 132 1.51 -13.65 11.31
CA GLY A 132 2.46 -13.40 10.21
C GLY A 132 3.42 -14.58 9.97
N ILE A 133 4.01 -15.12 11.04
CA ILE A 133 4.88 -16.29 10.97
C ILE A 133 4.09 -17.53 10.53
N PHE A 134 2.90 -17.75 11.07
CA PHE A 134 2.06 -18.89 10.70
C PHE A 134 1.65 -18.84 9.22
N THR A 135 1.18 -17.67 8.74
CA THR A 135 0.81 -17.48 7.34
C THR A 135 2.00 -17.61 6.40
N PHE A 136 3.20 -17.16 6.82
CA PHE A 136 4.43 -17.41 6.09
C PHE A 136 4.67 -18.91 5.90
N PHE A 137 4.73 -19.70 6.97
CA PHE A 137 4.96 -21.15 6.85
C PHE A 137 3.85 -21.87 6.06
N MET A 138 2.58 -21.49 6.26
CA MET A 138 1.47 -22.05 5.49
C MET A 138 1.55 -21.71 4.00
N ASN A 139 2.05 -20.53 3.63
CA ASN A 139 2.25 -20.17 2.24
C ASN A 139 3.25 -21.10 1.55
N TYR A 140 4.35 -21.45 2.24
CA TYR A 140 5.32 -22.43 1.73
C TYR A 140 4.74 -23.82 1.67
N ALA A 141 4.01 -24.27 2.70
CA ALA A 141 3.42 -25.61 2.71
C ALA A 141 2.40 -25.83 1.57
N VAL A 142 1.72 -24.77 1.11
CA VAL A 142 0.70 -24.87 0.05
C VAL A 142 1.26 -24.57 -1.35
N ASN A 143 2.10 -23.54 -1.50
CA ASN A 143 2.53 -23.05 -2.81
C ASN A 143 3.94 -23.51 -3.23
N SER A 144 4.73 -24.09 -2.32
CA SER A 144 6.07 -24.56 -2.67
C SER A 144 6.00 -25.84 -3.51
N PRO A 145 6.83 -25.98 -4.56
CA PRO A 145 7.01 -27.26 -5.24
C PRO A 145 7.63 -28.33 -4.32
N PHE A 146 8.25 -27.93 -3.21
CA PHE A 146 8.91 -28.80 -2.23
C PHE A 146 8.03 -29.08 -0.99
N LYS A 147 6.70 -28.98 -1.12
CA LYS A 147 5.76 -29.19 -0.01
C LYS A 147 5.88 -30.57 0.66
N ASP A 148 6.28 -31.60 -0.08
CA ASP A 148 6.40 -32.97 0.43
C ASP A 148 7.60 -33.13 1.38
N LEU A 149 8.54 -32.18 1.34
CA LEU A 149 9.71 -32.12 2.23
C LEU A 149 9.43 -31.35 3.53
N VAL A 150 8.22 -30.82 3.70
CA VAL A 150 7.85 -30.05 4.90
C VAL A 150 7.67 -30.99 6.10
N PRO A 151 8.39 -30.77 7.22
CA PRO A 151 8.27 -31.64 8.37
C PRO A 151 6.89 -31.48 9.04
N PRO A 152 6.29 -32.57 9.55
CA PRO A 152 5.01 -32.52 10.23
C PRO A 152 5.12 -31.76 11.57
N ILE A 153 4.06 -31.06 11.95
CA ILE A 153 4.02 -30.24 13.18
C ILE A 153 4.26 -31.08 14.45
N SER A 154 3.97 -32.38 14.42
CA SER A 154 4.27 -33.30 15.52
C SER A 154 5.76 -33.38 15.86
N ASP A 155 6.62 -33.16 14.87
CA ASP A 155 8.07 -33.30 15.02
C ASP A 155 8.69 -32.11 15.78
N LEU A 156 8.01 -30.95 15.77
CA LEU A 156 8.39 -29.77 16.54
C LEU A 156 8.57 -30.09 18.04
N TRP A 157 7.72 -30.96 18.59
CA TRP A 157 7.73 -31.31 20.02
C TRP A 157 8.74 -32.42 20.36
N ARG A 158 9.14 -33.24 19.39
CA ARG A 158 10.07 -34.37 19.61
C ARG A 158 11.50 -33.97 19.28
N HIS A 159 11.71 -33.35 18.12
CA HIS A 159 13.01 -32.98 17.57
C HIS A 159 12.99 -31.53 17.06
N PRO A 160 12.95 -30.52 17.96
CA PRO A 160 12.77 -29.11 17.56
C PRO A 160 13.91 -28.58 16.67
N LEU A 161 15.14 -29.06 16.89
CA LEU A 161 16.31 -28.64 16.11
C LEU A 161 16.30 -29.20 14.69
N GLU A 162 15.92 -30.48 14.54
CA GLU A 162 15.81 -31.13 13.23
C GLU A 162 14.65 -30.54 12.44
N PHE A 163 13.51 -30.28 13.09
CA PHE A 163 12.37 -29.58 12.50
C PHE A 163 12.78 -28.21 11.92
N ALA A 164 13.53 -27.41 12.68
CA ALA A 164 14.01 -26.11 12.23
C ALA A 164 15.02 -26.23 11.07
N ALA A 165 15.91 -27.23 11.11
CA ALA A 165 16.86 -27.50 10.04
C ALA A 165 16.18 -27.94 8.74
N ALA A 166 15.17 -28.81 8.84
CA ALA A 166 14.36 -29.27 7.70
C ALA A 166 13.59 -28.10 7.06
N TRP A 167 12.96 -27.25 7.86
CA TRP A 167 12.30 -26.05 7.34
C TRP A 167 13.26 -25.08 6.67
N LYS A 168 14.45 -24.87 7.25
CA LYS A 168 15.49 -24.06 6.63
C LYS A 168 15.87 -24.61 5.24
N TYR A 169 16.03 -25.94 5.12
CA TYR A 169 16.33 -26.59 3.86
C TYR A 169 15.24 -26.33 2.80
N VAL A 170 13.96 -26.49 3.16
CA VAL A 170 12.82 -26.23 2.26
C VAL A 170 12.79 -24.77 1.80
N ILE A 171 13.02 -23.81 2.70
CA ILE A 171 13.04 -22.39 2.36
C ILE A 171 14.16 -22.08 1.37
N VAL A 172 15.37 -22.57 1.66
CA VAL A 172 16.54 -22.37 0.77
C VAL A 172 16.29 -22.97 -0.60
N GLU A 173 15.71 -24.17 -0.68
CA GLU A 173 15.46 -24.82 -1.97
C GLU A 173 14.38 -24.11 -2.78
N HIS A 174 13.32 -23.62 -2.12
CA HIS A 174 12.30 -22.79 -2.76
C HIS A 174 12.86 -21.46 -3.28
N GLU A 175 13.79 -20.84 -2.54
CA GLU A 175 14.46 -19.62 -2.97
C GLU A 175 15.39 -19.87 -4.17
N LYS A 176 16.12 -21.00 -4.19
CA LYS A 176 16.92 -21.41 -5.35
C LYS A 176 16.05 -21.62 -6.59
N ASP A 177 14.95 -22.35 -6.47
CA ASP A 177 14.03 -22.59 -7.59
C ASP A 177 13.45 -21.28 -8.13
N LYS A 178 13.04 -20.37 -7.24
CA LYS A 178 12.63 -19.01 -7.64
C LYS A 178 13.74 -18.24 -8.35
N ALA A 179 14.97 -18.32 -7.86
CA ALA A 179 16.12 -17.66 -8.46
C ALA A 179 16.44 -18.24 -9.86
N LEU A 180 16.39 -19.55 -10.02
CA LEU A 180 16.57 -20.24 -11.30
C LEU A 180 15.51 -19.81 -12.30
N LYS A 181 14.23 -19.85 -11.91
CA LYS A 181 13.12 -19.39 -12.77
C LYS A 181 13.25 -17.91 -13.18
N ALA A 182 13.66 -17.06 -12.26
CA ALA A 182 13.90 -15.65 -12.56
C ALA A 182 15.09 -15.45 -13.51
N TYR A 183 16.14 -16.24 -13.34
CA TYR A 183 17.31 -16.23 -14.20
C TYR A 183 16.98 -16.74 -15.61
N GLU A 184 16.27 -17.86 -15.73
CA GLU A 184 15.77 -18.40 -16.99
C GLU A 184 14.90 -17.39 -17.74
N HIS A 185 13.96 -16.74 -17.04
CA HIS A 185 13.11 -15.71 -17.62
C HIS A 185 13.94 -14.51 -18.11
N ARG A 186 14.97 -14.10 -17.36
CA ARG A 186 15.88 -13.03 -17.77
C ARG A 186 16.70 -13.43 -19.01
N ILE A 187 17.23 -14.65 -19.06
CA ILE A 187 17.98 -15.14 -20.21
C ILE A 187 17.08 -15.22 -21.45
N ALA A 188 15.87 -15.76 -21.31
CA ALA A 188 14.92 -15.85 -22.41
C ALA A 188 14.66 -14.45 -23.02
N HIS A 189 14.45 -13.44 -22.16
CA HIS A 189 14.27 -12.07 -22.61
C HIS A 189 15.52 -11.50 -23.30
N GLN A 190 16.72 -11.76 -22.77
CA GLN A 190 17.97 -11.34 -23.38
C GLN A 190 18.19 -12.00 -24.75
N ASN A 191 17.90 -13.30 -24.87
CA ASN A 191 17.99 -14.04 -26.12
C ASN A 191 17.02 -13.49 -27.17
N ASP A 192 15.80 -13.12 -26.77
CA ASP A 192 14.83 -12.52 -27.69
C ASP A 192 15.27 -11.14 -28.17
N ILE A 193 15.88 -10.33 -27.28
CA ILE A 193 16.49 -9.05 -27.66
C ILE A 193 17.67 -9.27 -28.61
N ALA A 194 18.55 -10.24 -28.34
CA ALA A 194 19.70 -10.55 -29.17
C ALA A 194 19.26 -11.00 -30.58
N LYS A 195 18.29 -11.92 -30.68
CA LYS A 195 17.70 -12.35 -31.96
C LYS A 195 17.08 -11.17 -32.71
N ARG A 196 16.37 -10.28 -32.02
CA ARG A 196 15.79 -9.08 -32.64
C ARG A 196 16.86 -8.14 -33.18
N ARG A 197 17.92 -7.89 -32.40
CA ARG A 197 19.04 -7.05 -32.84
C ARG A 197 19.73 -7.66 -34.06
N TYR A 198 19.99 -8.96 -34.01
CA TYR A 198 20.57 -9.70 -35.12
C TYR A 198 19.70 -9.59 -36.39
N TYR A 199 18.39 -9.84 -36.28
CA TYR A 199 17.45 -9.70 -37.39
C TYR A 199 17.46 -8.28 -37.97
N MET A 200 17.42 -7.25 -37.12
CA MET A 200 17.48 -5.85 -37.57
C MET A 200 18.78 -5.54 -38.33
N LYS A 201 19.90 -6.11 -37.87
CA LYS A 201 21.21 -5.97 -38.53
C LYS A 201 21.24 -6.59 -39.91
N MET A 202 20.83 -7.85 -40.00
CA MET A 202 20.82 -8.60 -41.27
C MET A 202 19.91 -7.95 -42.32
N HIS A 203 18.82 -7.34 -41.88
CA HIS A 203 17.89 -6.63 -42.76
C HIS A 203 18.25 -5.14 -42.97
N GLY A 204 19.31 -4.62 -42.35
CA GLY A 204 19.74 -3.22 -42.51
C GLY A 204 18.76 -2.18 -41.93
N ILE A 205 17.88 -2.58 -41.01
CA ILE A 205 16.85 -1.72 -40.37
C ILE A 205 17.34 -1.22 -39.01
N GLU A 206 18.66 -1.18 -38.77
CA GLU A 206 19.21 -0.83 -37.48
C GLU A 206 18.90 0.62 -37.11
N THR A 207 17.97 0.81 -36.17
CA THR A 207 17.81 2.10 -35.50
C THR A 207 18.98 2.27 -34.55
N LYS A 208 19.85 3.24 -34.83
CA LYS A 208 20.99 3.62 -33.99
C LYS A 208 20.57 3.66 -32.51
N ASN A 209 21.25 2.89 -31.66
CA ASN A 209 20.88 2.80 -30.25
C ASN A 209 20.82 4.22 -29.66
N PRO A 210 19.79 4.58 -28.87
CA PRO A 210 19.69 5.94 -28.32
C PRO A 210 20.90 6.28 -27.44
N ILE A 211 21.48 5.28 -26.78
CA ILE A 211 22.69 5.41 -25.97
C ILE A 211 23.92 5.70 -26.83
N THR A 212 24.11 5.03 -27.97
CA THR A 212 25.24 5.32 -28.87
C THR A 212 25.08 6.67 -29.57
N THR A 213 23.84 7.08 -29.81
CA THR A 213 23.49 8.39 -30.38
C THR A 213 23.75 9.53 -29.39
N VAL A 214 23.48 9.32 -28.09
CA VAL A 214 23.68 10.32 -27.03
C VAL A 214 25.12 10.36 -26.53
N PHE A 215 25.80 9.21 -26.42
CA PHE A 215 27.13 9.13 -25.81
C PHE A 215 28.28 9.03 -26.80
N GLY A 216 28.03 8.90 -28.12
CA GLY A 216 29.04 8.96 -29.19
C GLY A 216 30.19 7.93 -29.10
N ARG A 217 30.20 7.09 -28.06
CA ARG A 217 31.29 6.21 -27.67
C ARG A 217 30.74 4.81 -27.47
N GLY A 218 30.49 4.14 -28.58
CA GLY A 218 30.14 2.73 -28.62
C GLY A 218 30.55 2.18 -29.97
N GLU A 219 31.55 1.29 -29.98
CA GLU A 219 31.81 0.43 -31.13
C GLU A 219 30.55 -0.39 -31.40
N GLU A 220 30.06 -0.38 -32.64
CA GLU A 220 28.92 -1.22 -33.02
C GLU A 220 29.38 -2.69 -32.97
N PRO A 221 28.68 -3.57 -32.23
CA PRO A 221 29.07 -4.98 -32.15
C PRO A 221 29.06 -5.58 -33.56
N SER A 222 30.11 -6.32 -33.93
CA SER A 222 30.24 -6.91 -35.28
C SER A 222 29.11 -7.91 -35.56
N VAL A 223 28.82 -8.20 -36.84
CA VAL A 223 27.71 -9.13 -37.22
C VAL A 223 27.95 -10.51 -36.62
N GLU A 224 29.21 -10.97 -36.62
CA GLU A 224 29.64 -12.26 -36.07
C GLU A 224 29.46 -12.35 -34.55
N GLU A 225 29.64 -11.24 -33.82
CA GLU A 225 29.38 -11.18 -32.37
C GLU A 225 27.89 -11.27 -32.06
N LEU A 226 27.04 -10.61 -32.85
CA LEU A 226 25.58 -10.66 -32.68
C LEU A 226 25.00 -12.01 -33.11
N GLU A 227 25.59 -12.67 -34.10
CA GLU A 227 25.27 -14.06 -34.47
C GLU A 227 25.61 -15.02 -33.35
N ALA A 228 26.83 -14.90 -32.79
CA ALA A 228 27.25 -15.73 -31.67
C ALA A 228 26.34 -15.53 -30.44
N GLU A 229 26.00 -14.28 -30.11
CA GLU A 229 25.09 -13.95 -29.01
C GLU A 229 23.64 -14.44 -29.27
N ALA A 230 23.15 -14.37 -30.51
CA ALA A 230 21.80 -14.84 -30.87
C ALA A 230 21.68 -16.38 -30.94
N LEU A 231 22.76 -17.08 -31.31
CA LEU A 231 22.85 -18.55 -31.35
C LEU A 231 23.31 -19.16 -30.02
N GLY A 232 23.66 -18.34 -29.02
CA GLY A 232 24.20 -18.81 -27.73
C GLY A 232 25.56 -19.49 -27.85
N ARG A 233 26.31 -19.20 -28.92
CA ARG A 233 27.67 -19.69 -29.14
C ARG A 233 28.66 -18.71 -28.50
N GLU A 234 29.74 -19.22 -27.91
CA GLU A 234 30.80 -18.34 -27.38
C GLU A 234 31.28 -17.39 -28.49
N PRO A 235 31.40 -16.08 -28.21
CA PRO A 235 31.84 -15.14 -29.23
C PRO A 235 33.26 -15.50 -29.68
N PRO A 236 33.60 -15.29 -30.97
CA PRO A 236 34.98 -15.42 -31.40
C PRO A 236 35.85 -14.50 -30.54
N VAL A 237 36.92 -15.06 -29.96
CA VAL A 237 37.92 -14.30 -29.19
C VAL A 237 38.42 -13.17 -30.09
N LYS A 238 38.05 -11.93 -29.75
CA LYS A 238 38.64 -10.75 -30.38
C LYS A 238 40.15 -10.83 -30.18
N LYS A 239 40.91 -10.94 -31.26
CA LYS A 239 42.35 -10.75 -31.23
C LYS A 239 42.59 -9.33 -30.72
N GLU A 240 43.12 -9.23 -29.51
CA GLU A 240 43.54 -7.97 -28.90
C GLU A 240 44.73 -7.42 -29.72
N GLU A 241 44.46 -6.47 -30.61
CA GLU A 241 45.51 -5.59 -31.13
C GLU A 241 45.78 -4.50 -30.08
N ASP A 242 46.91 -4.68 -29.39
CA ASP A 242 47.76 -3.72 -28.69
C ASP A 242 47.13 -2.40 -28.18
N LYS A 243 46.74 -2.40 -26.90
CA LYS A 243 46.73 -1.16 -26.08
C LYS A 243 47.94 -1.14 -25.15
N PRO A 244 48.79 -0.09 -25.16
CA PRO A 244 49.96 -0.03 -24.31
C PRO A 244 49.57 0.11 -22.82
N LYS A 245 50.30 -0.62 -21.98
CA LYS A 245 50.16 -0.72 -20.53
C LYS A 245 50.20 0.65 -19.85
N GLU A 246 49.05 1.16 -19.41
CA GLU A 246 49.02 2.32 -18.51
C GLU A 246 49.49 1.93 -17.11
N ARG A 247 50.48 2.68 -16.64
CA ARG A 247 51.24 2.45 -15.41
C ARG A 247 50.38 2.78 -14.19
N LYS A 248 50.30 1.82 -13.26
CA LYS A 248 49.73 1.99 -11.91
C LYS A 248 50.42 3.14 -11.20
N LYS A 249 49.68 4.20 -10.87
CA LYS A 249 50.10 5.17 -9.84
C LYS A 249 49.54 4.74 -8.50
N LEU A 250 50.49 4.55 -7.60
CA LEU A 250 50.42 4.17 -6.20
C LEU A 250 49.54 5.16 -5.40
N PHE A 251 48.82 4.60 -4.43
CA PHE A 251 48.28 5.20 -3.19
C PHE A 251 48.77 6.60 -2.81
N GLY A 252 47.82 7.44 -2.36
CA GLY A 252 48.09 8.52 -1.41
C GLY A 252 47.09 9.66 -1.46
N ILE A 253 46.26 9.77 -0.42
CA ILE A 253 45.88 10.97 0.35
C ILE A 253 44.45 10.81 0.91
N PHE A 254 44.37 11.08 2.21
CA PHE A 254 43.25 11.14 3.17
C PHE A 254 41.85 11.43 2.63
#